data_AF-T2GBI9-F1
#
_entry.id   AF-T2GBI9-F1
#
_cell.length_a   1.000
_cell.length_b   1.000
_cell.length_c   1.000
_cell.angle_alpha   90.00
_cell.angle_beta   90.00
_cell.angle_gamma   90.00
#
_symmetry.space_group_name_H-M   'P 1'
#
loop_
_entity.id
_entity.type
_entity.pdbx_description
1 polymer ?
#
loop_
_entity_poly.entity_id
_entity_poly.type
_entity_poly.pdbx_seq_one_letter_code
_entity_poly.pdbx_strand_id
1 'polypeptide(L)'
;MKRRYAPIITGCGIMAVLALGGQFVHAPSDQPPVRFRFDNKGGDVVFTHSRHVDMGNACADCHHESATPEPQPVPCGSCHPAEFDARWIDAHKTTLSPATCTRCHHATFGKLTWNHQEHVDQYATSCTDCHHGPDIEPEPTACSSCHGNAADGKTPSLRVAVHTRCETCHSDLYEQKTAGCKTCHEQLPGAAGPAQPSCASCHYDAEAPLLPTRMDAFHGQCMGCHETSGAGPFGEKSCSRCHTR
;
A
#
# COMPACT_ATOMS: atom_id res chain seq x y z
N MET A 1 57.28 14.87 9.99
CA MET A 1 56.91 14.97 8.55
C MET A 1 57.01 16.43 8.10
N LYS A 2 57.61 16.71 6.93
CA LYS A 2 57.82 18.10 6.46
C LYS A 2 56.44 18.75 6.16
N ARG A 3 56.17 19.94 6.72
CA ARG A 3 54.93 20.73 6.54
C ARG A 3 54.44 20.85 5.09
N ARG A 4 55.36 20.74 4.11
CA ARG A 4 55.07 20.73 2.67
C ARG A 4 54.18 19.58 2.18
N TYR A 5 54.10 18.46 2.91
CA TYR A 5 53.26 17.32 2.52
C TYR A 5 51.88 17.29 3.17
N ALA A 6 51.64 18.17 4.16
CA ALA A 6 50.33 18.30 4.80
C ALA A 6 49.17 18.57 3.82
N PRO A 7 49.27 19.50 2.85
CA PRO A 7 48.16 19.75 1.91
C PRO A 7 47.91 18.55 0.98
N ILE A 8 48.95 17.79 0.64
CA ILE A 8 48.84 16.62 -0.22
C ILE A 8 48.14 15.48 0.53
N ILE A 9 48.51 15.23 1.78
CA ILE A 9 47.86 14.20 2.61
C ILE A 9 46.40 14.56 2.87
N THR A 10 46.09 15.82 3.16
CA THR A 10 44.71 16.28 3.34
C THR A 10 43.89 16.12 2.05
N GLY A 11 44.45 16.50 0.89
CA GLY A 11 43.81 16.32 -0.41
C GLY A 11 43.54 14.85 -0.73
N CYS A 12 44.52 13.97 -0.54
CA CYS A 12 44.36 12.53 -0.73
C CYS A 12 43.33 11.92 0.25
N GLY A 13 43.30 12.38 1.50
CA GLY A 13 42.31 11.93 2.49
C GLY A 13 40.89 12.33 2.11
N ILE A 14 40.67 13.56 1.65
CA ILE A 14 39.35 14.02 1.17
C ILE A 14 38.92 13.21 -0.06
N MET A 15 39.82 13.00 -1.02
CA MET A 15 39.51 12.19 -2.21
C MET A 15 39.21 10.73 -1.85
N ALA A 16 39.90 10.14 -0.88
CA ALA A 16 39.61 8.80 -0.40
C ALA A 16 38.23 8.72 0.28
N VAL A 17 37.87 9.72 1.09
CA VAL A 17 36.54 9.80 1.73
C VAL A 17 35.43 10.00 0.70
N LEU A 18 35.62 10.84 -0.31
CA LEU A 18 34.65 11.04 -1.39
C LEU A 18 34.52 9.78 -2.26
N ALA A 19 35.64 9.12 -2.57
CA ALA A 19 35.66 7.89 -3.35
C ALA A 19 35.01 6.72 -2.60
N LEU A 20 35.14 6.64 -1.27
CA LEU A 20 34.44 5.67 -0.42
C LEU A 20 32.97 6.04 -0.24
N GLY A 21 32.64 7.31 -0.02
CA GLY A 21 31.27 7.79 0.13
C GLY A 21 30.42 7.58 -1.13
N GLY A 22 30.99 7.76 -2.32
CA GLY A 22 30.31 7.55 -3.60
C GLY A 22 29.91 6.09 -3.86
N GLN A 23 30.54 5.11 -3.22
CA GLN A 23 30.22 3.68 -3.38
C GLN A 23 28.93 3.29 -2.66
N PHE A 24 28.53 4.09 -1.67
CA PHE A 24 27.33 3.84 -0.86
C PHE A 24 26.13 4.65 -1.33
N VAL A 25 26.30 5.58 -2.27
CA VAL A 25 25.20 6.35 -2.87
C VAL A 25 24.89 5.78 -4.25
N HIS A 26 24.00 4.80 -4.28
CA HIS A 26 23.43 4.31 -5.54
C HIS A 26 22.37 5.32 -6.01
N ALA A 27 22.58 5.91 -7.18
CA ALA A 27 21.54 6.69 -7.83
C ALA A 27 20.33 5.77 -8.14
N PRO A 28 19.09 6.23 -7.94
CA PRO A 28 17.91 5.50 -8.36
C PRO A 28 18.01 5.18 -9.86
N SER A 29 17.81 3.92 -10.22
CA SER A 29 17.78 3.50 -11.63
C SER A 29 16.34 3.50 -12.12
N ASP A 30 16.08 4.20 -13.22
CA ASP A 30 14.79 4.16 -13.92
C ASP A 30 14.57 2.85 -14.69
N GLN A 31 15.61 2.00 -14.80
CA GLN A 31 15.50 0.68 -15.39
C GLN A 31 14.97 -0.33 -14.38
N PRO A 32 14.05 -1.22 -14.78
CA PRO A 32 13.55 -2.24 -13.89
C PRO A 32 14.70 -3.15 -13.44
N PRO A 33 14.72 -3.53 -12.16
CA PRO A 33 15.74 -4.43 -11.63
C PRO A 33 15.76 -5.73 -12.44
N VAL A 34 16.96 -6.13 -12.86
CA VAL A 34 17.17 -7.30 -13.72
C VAL A 34 17.00 -8.60 -12.95
N ARG A 35 17.45 -8.61 -11.69
CA ARG A 35 17.45 -9.79 -10.83
C ARG A 35 17.25 -9.41 -9.37
N PHE A 36 16.44 -10.20 -8.68
CA PHE A 36 16.17 -10.12 -7.26
C PHE A 36 16.65 -11.37 -6.55
N ARG A 37 17.02 -11.18 -5.29
CA ARG A 37 17.26 -12.25 -4.34
C ARG A 37 16.25 -12.07 -3.21
N PHE A 38 15.46 -13.10 -2.95
CA PHE A 38 14.53 -13.14 -1.84
C PHE A 38 15.08 -14.02 -0.73
N ASP A 39 15.50 -13.39 0.36
CA ASP A 39 15.98 -14.10 1.54
C ASP A 39 14.81 -14.79 2.24
N ASN A 40 14.94 -16.09 2.49
CA ASN A 40 13.93 -16.87 3.18
C ASN A 40 14.54 -18.05 3.94
N LYS A 41 13.82 -18.55 4.94
CA LYS A 41 14.28 -19.66 5.80
C LYS A 41 14.44 -20.99 5.04
N GLY A 42 13.79 -21.15 3.89
CA GLY A 42 13.87 -22.33 3.03
C GLY A 42 15.09 -22.36 2.10
N GLY A 43 15.91 -21.29 2.09
CA GLY A 43 17.02 -21.07 1.16
C GLY A 43 16.66 -19.99 0.13
N ASP A 44 17.60 -19.13 -0.20
CA ASP A 44 17.34 -17.94 -1.02
C ASP A 44 16.71 -18.27 -2.37
N VAL A 45 15.80 -17.42 -2.84
CA VAL A 45 15.21 -17.55 -4.19
C VAL A 45 15.76 -16.44 -5.07
N VAL A 46 16.36 -16.81 -6.20
CA VAL A 46 16.87 -15.85 -7.18
C VAL A 46 15.88 -15.73 -8.33
N PHE A 47 15.20 -14.59 -8.40
CA PHE A 47 14.24 -14.28 -9.46
C PHE A 47 14.87 -13.34 -10.49
N THR A 48 14.91 -13.74 -11.76
CA THR A 48 15.40 -12.86 -12.84
C THR A 48 14.21 -12.21 -13.53
N HIS A 49 13.90 -10.98 -13.11
CA HIS A 49 12.72 -10.24 -13.55
C HIS A 49 12.74 -9.96 -15.07
N SER A 50 13.90 -9.57 -15.62
CA SER A 50 14.01 -9.28 -17.06
C SER A 50 13.57 -10.46 -17.92
N ARG A 51 13.95 -11.70 -17.55
CA ARG A 51 13.55 -12.90 -18.29
C ARG A 51 12.03 -13.13 -18.30
N HIS A 52 11.35 -12.79 -17.21
CA HIS A 52 9.89 -12.95 -17.14
C HIS A 52 9.18 -11.88 -17.94
N VAL A 53 9.73 -10.66 -18.01
CA VAL A 53 9.21 -9.59 -18.87
C VAL A 53 9.46 -9.90 -20.35
N ASP A 54 10.65 -10.40 -20.70
CA ASP A 54 11.05 -10.75 -22.07
C ASP A 54 10.18 -11.86 -22.69
N MET A 55 9.50 -12.66 -21.86
CA MET A 55 8.53 -13.68 -22.30
C MET A 55 7.19 -13.08 -22.75
N GLY A 56 6.98 -11.76 -22.60
CA GLY A 56 5.76 -11.08 -23.03
C GLY A 56 4.62 -11.06 -22.00
N ASN A 57 4.90 -11.39 -20.73
CA ASN A 57 3.91 -11.30 -19.66
C ASN A 57 3.51 -9.83 -19.43
N ALA A 58 2.23 -9.58 -19.17
CA ALA A 58 1.77 -8.25 -18.81
C ALA A 58 2.25 -7.90 -17.40
N CYS A 59 2.58 -6.63 -17.14
CA CYS A 59 3.03 -6.19 -15.83
C CYS A 59 2.00 -6.54 -14.73
N ALA A 60 0.71 -6.39 -15.05
CA ALA A 60 -0.40 -6.66 -14.15
C ALA A 60 -0.60 -8.16 -13.83
N ASP A 61 0.00 -9.06 -14.62
CA ASP A 61 -0.03 -10.50 -14.32
C ASP A 61 0.74 -10.83 -13.03
N CYS A 62 1.72 -9.99 -12.69
CA CYS A 62 2.52 -10.08 -11.45
C CYS A 62 2.19 -8.95 -10.46
N HIS A 63 2.11 -7.72 -10.96
CA HIS A 63 1.79 -6.51 -10.20
C HIS A 63 0.28 -6.24 -10.25
N HIS A 64 -0.45 -7.13 -9.59
CA HIS A 64 -1.92 -7.16 -9.60
C HIS A 64 -2.55 -6.13 -8.64
N GLU A 65 -1.77 -5.18 -8.12
CA GLU A 65 -2.30 -4.09 -7.31
C GLU A 65 -3.15 -3.12 -8.12
N SER A 66 -2.95 -2.98 -9.43
CA SER A 66 -3.72 -2.06 -10.28
C SER A 66 -3.90 -2.61 -11.69
N ALA A 67 -5.06 -2.32 -12.28
CA ALA A 67 -5.32 -2.65 -13.69
C ALA A 67 -4.43 -1.83 -14.66
N THR A 68 -3.93 -0.68 -14.19
CA THR A 68 -3.00 0.17 -14.94
C THR A 68 -1.61 0.02 -14.35
N PRO A 69 -0.62 -0.49 -15.11
CA PRO A 69 0.75 -0.62 -14.64
C PRO A 69 1.35 0.74 -14.28
N GLU A 70 1.93 0.85 -13.08
CA GLU A 70 2.70 2.02 -12.67
C GLU A 70 4.21 1.78 -12.85
N PRO A 71 5.03 2.84 -13.08
CA PRO A 71 6.47 2.71 -13.25
C PRO A 71 7.19 2.12 -12.02
N GLN A 72 6.58 2.26 -10.84
CA GLN A 72 7.10 1.79 -9.56
C GLN A 72 6.01 1.01 -8.83
N PRO A 73 5.79 -0.25 -9.21
CA PRO A 73 4.75 -1.06 -8.58
C PRO A 73 5.09 -1.34 -7.11
N VAL A 74 4.05 -1.60 -6.31
CA VAL A 74 4.27 -1.88 -4.89
C VAL A 74 4.92 -3.27 -4.72
N PRO A 75 5.88 -3.43 -3.80
CA PRO A 75 6.41 -4.75 -3.49
C PRO A 75 5.31 -5.67 -2.97
N CYS A 76 5.31 -6.94 -3.39
CA CYS A 76 4.34 -7.95 -2.92
C CYS A 76 4.25 -7.95 -1.39
N GLY A 77 5.41 -7.81 -0.74
CA GLY A 77 5.56 -7.82 0.71
C GLY A 77 4.85 -6.70 1.47
N SER A 78 4.41 -5.65 0.80
CA SER A 78 3.64 -4.55 1.39
C SER A 78 2.20 -4.96 1.69
N CYS A 79 1.62 -5.80 0.83
CA CYS A 79 0.26 -6.36 0.99
C CYS A 79 0.27 -7.81 1.48
N HIS A 80 1.29 -8.59 1.11
CA HIS A 80 1.53 -9.98 1.52
C HIS A 80 2.69 -10.05 2.53
N PRO A 81 2.48 -9.68 3.80
CA PRO A 81 3.50 -9.81 4.82
C PRO A 81 3.82 -11.28 5.11
N ALA A 82 4.91 -11.49 5.86
CA ALA A 82 5.17 -12.80 6.44
C ALA A 82 4.04 -13.21 7.39
N GLU A 83 3.53 -12.26 8.17
CA GLU A 83 2.42 -12.44 9.12
C GLU A 83 1.60 -11.14 9.19
N PHE A 84 0.28 -11.25 9.31
CA PHE A 84 -0.62 -10.11 9.54
C PHE A 84 -0.66 -9.75 11.04
N ASP A 85 0.51 -9.45 11.60
CA ASP A 85 0.69 -9.11 13.01
C ASP A 85 0.35 -7.63 13.30
N ALA A 86 0.29 -7.28 14.58
CA ALA A 86 0.02 -5.90 15.02
C ALA A 86 1.05 -4.89 14.47
N ARG A 87 2.27 -5.34 14.18
CA ARG A 87 3.33 -4.49 13.62
C ARG A 87 3.07 -4.19 12.14
N TRP A 88 2.62 -5.15 11.35
CA TRP A 88 2.19 -4.89 9.98
C TRP A 88 0.97 -3.97 9.94
N ILE A 89 0.01 -4.20 10.85
CA ILE A 89 -1.16 -3.33 11.00
C ILE A 89 -0.75 -1.88 11.25
N ASP A 90 0.31 -1.65 12.03
CA ASP A 90 0.79 -0.29 12.26
C ASP A 90 1.62 0.27 11.09
N ALA A 91 2.51 -0.53 10.53
CA ALA A 91 3.43 -0.09 9.48
C ALA A 91 2.71 0.28 8.17
N HIS A 92 1.72 -0.51 7.73
CA HIS A 92 1.08 -0.31 6.42
C HIS A 92 0.37 1.05 6.28
N LYS A 93 0.00 1.68 7.40
CA LYS A 93 -0.59 3.02 7.46
C LYS A 93 0.32 4.09 6.85
N THR A 94 1.63 3.87 6.90
CA THR A 94 2.65 4.84 6.45
C THR A 94 3.44 4.35 5.25
N THR A 95 3.47 3.04 5.00
CA THR A 95 4.21 2.44 3.88
C THR A 95 3.36 2.25 2.63
N LEU A 96 2.03 2.22 2.75
CA LEU A 96 1.12 2.14 1.60
C LEU A 96 0.66 3.53 1.18
N SER A 97 0.49 3.71 -0.14
CA SER A 97 -0.02 4.96 -0.67
C SER A 97 -1.47 5.19 -0.21
N PRO A 98 -1.91 6.46 -0.08
CA PRO A 98 -3.28 6.79 0.27
C PRO A 98 -4.33 6.18 -0.68
N ALA A 99 -3.97 5.87 -1.93
CA ALA A 99 -4.85 5.22 -2.90
C ALA A 99 -5.08 3.73 -2.62
N THR A 100 -4.29 3.11 -1.74
CA THR A 100 -4.40 1.69 -1.37
C THR A 100 -5.41 1.47 -0.24
N CYS A 101 -5.72 2.48 0.57
CA CYS A 101 -6.64 2.37 1.71
C CYS A 101 -8.01 1.83 1.30
N THR A 102 -8.53 2.32 0.18
CA THR A 102 -9.82 1.94 -0.41
C THR A 102 -9.85 0.48 -0.88
N ARG A 103 -8.71 -0.11 -1.19
CA ARG A 103 -8.65 -1.49 -1.73
C ARG A 103 -8.99 -2.55 -0.68
N CYS A 104 -8.72 -2.26 0.58
CA CYS A 104 -8.96 -3.18 1.70
C CYS A 104 -9.96 -2.63 2.73
N HIS A 105 -10.03 -1.30 2.90
CA HIS A 105 -10.79 -0.66 3.98
C HIS A 105 -12.01 0.14 3.50
N HIS A 106 -12.65 -0.25 2.39
CA HIS A 106 -13.87 0.46 2.02
C HIS A 106 -14.92 0.40 3.12
N ALA A 107 -15.33 1.60 3.53
CA ALA A 107 -16.24 1.91 4.61
C ALA A 107 -17.71 1.51 4.34
N THR A 108 -17.99 0.81 3.23
CA THR A 108 -19.33 0.32 2.91
C THR A 108 -19.78 -0.85 3.80
N PHE A 109 -18.92 -1.39 4.68
CA PHE A 109 -19.20 -2.63 5.41
C PHE A 109 -19.19 -2.52 6.94
N GLY A 110 -19.10 -1.31 7.49
CA GLY A 110 -19.20 -1.09 8.94
C GLY A 110 -20.31 -0.10 9.27
N LYS A 111 -21.10 -0.39 10.31
CA LYS A 111 -22.07 0.54 10.90
C LYS A 111 -21.38 1.78 11.49
N LEU A 112 -21.43 2.92 10.79
CA LEU A 112 -20.94 4.23 11.27
C LEU A 112 -21.30 4.44 12.76
N THR A 113 -20.29 4.60 13.64
CA THR A 113 -20.46 5.08 15.02
C THR A 113 -20.49 6.61 15.05
N TRP A 114 -20.16 7.24 13.92
CA TRP A 114 -20.52 8.62 13.60
C TRP A 114 -22.05 8.72 13.52
N ASN A 115 -22.62 9.46 14.46
CA ASN A 115 -24.05 9.69 14.52
C ASN A 115 -24.40 10.90 13.66
N HIS A 116 -24.88 10.65 12.44
CA HIS A 116 -25.38 11.67 11.52
C HIS A 116 -26.36 12.62 12.21
N GLN A 117 -27.32 12.08 12.96
CA GLN A 117 -28.37 12.88 13.59
C GLN A 117 -27.79 13.83 14.62
N GLU A 118 -26.88 13.35 15.47
CA GLU A 118 -26.23 14.19 16.47
C GLU A 118 -25.39 15.31 15.85
N HIS A 119 -24.69 15.02 14.76
CA HIS A 119 -23.92 16.04 14.03
C HIS A 119 -24.83 17.10 13.40
N VAL A 120 -25.96 16.68 12.83
CA VAL A 120 -26.97 17.60 12.30
C VAL A 120 -27.52 18.48 13.43
N ASP A 121 -27.92 17.87 14.55
CA ASP A 121 -28.55 18.58 15.67
C ASP A 121 -27.62 19.62 16.32
N GLN A 122 -26.31 19.35 16.35
CA GLN A 122 -25.34 20.21 17.03
C GLN A 122 -24.69 21.26 16.12
N TYR A 123 -24.49 20.95 14.84
CA TYR A 123 -23.59 21.73 13.99
C TYR A 123 -24.17 22.17 12.65
N ALA A 124 -25.27 21.57 12.17
CA ALA A 124 -25.85 21.91 10.87
C ALA A 124 -26.98 22.94 11.01
N THR A 125 -26.89 24.02 10.25
CA THR A 125 -28.01 24.94 9.98
C THR A 125 -28.78 24.53 8.73
N SER A 126 -28.12 23.84 7.79
CA SER A 126 -28.72 23.31 6.56
C SER A 126 -28.10 21.95 6.16
N CYS A 127 -28.81 21.15 5.38
CA CYS A 127 -28.25 19.91 4.82
C CYS A 127 -27.01 20.19 3.95
N THR A 128 -26.95 21.35 3.30
CA THR A 128 -25.83 21.78 2.43
C THR A 128 -24.56 22.15 3.21
N ASP A 129 -24.65 22.20 4.54
CA ASP A 129 -23.49 22.33 5.43
C ASP A 129 -22.67 21.03 5.48
N CYS A 130 -23.19 19.92 4.92
CA CYS A 130 -22.48 18.66 4.75
C CYS A 130 -22.62 18.10 3.33
N HIS A 131 -23.77 18.27 2.71
CA HIS A 131 -24.11 17.77 1.37
C HIS A 131 -23.95 18.83 0.29
N HIS A 132 -24.10 18.41 -0.97
CA HIS A 132 -24.17 19.34 -2.08
C HIS A 132 -25.55 20.03 -2.15
N GLY A 133 -25.61 21.14 -2.88
CA GLY A 133 -26.85 21.84 -3.15
C GLY A 133 -27.76 21.10 -4.14
N PRO A 134 -29.02 21.54 -4.28
CA PRO A 134 -30.03 20.96 -5.19
C PRO A 134 -29.63 21.01 -6.67
N ASP A 135 -28.64 21.84 -7.01
CA ASP A 135 -27.99 21.95 -8.30
C ASP A 135 -27.14 20.74 -8.69
N ILE A 136 -26.77 19.88 -7.72
CA ILE A 136 -26.05 18.62 -7.94
C ILE A 136 -26.95 17.42 -7.63
N GLU A 137 -27.61 17.42 -6.48
CA GLU A 137 -28.53 16.35 -6.05
C GLU A 137 -29.82 16.96 -5.48
N PRO A 138 -31.02 16.62 -6.02
CA PRO A 138 -32.28 17.22 -5.56
C PRO A 138 -32.56 16.99 -4.07
N GLU A 139 -32.12 15.84 -3.56
CA GLU A 139 -32.15 15.49 -2.14
C GLU A 139 -30.81 14.84 -1.74
N PRO A 140 -30.30 15.10 -0.52
CA PRO A 140 -29.09 14.50 0.00
C PRO A 140 -29.08 12.97 -0.11
N THR A 141 -28.12 12.41 -0.84
CA THR A 141 -27.87 10.96 -0.88
C THR A 141 -26.50 10.60 -0.31
N ALA A 142 -26.23 9.29 -0.21
CA ALA A 142 -24.92 8.79 0.19
C ALA A 142 -23.86 9.20 -0.86
N CYS A 143 -22.70 9.69 -0.40
CA CYS A 143 -21.63 10.12 -1.29
C CYS A 143 -21.21 9.00 -2.28
N SER A 144 -21.28 7.74 -1.86
CA SER A 144 -20.96 6.56 -2.67
C SER A 144 -21.91 6.33 -3.86
N SER A 145 -23.07 6.97 -3.89
CA SER A 145 -23.99 6.91 -5.03
C SER A 145 -23.41 7.58 -6.28
N CYS A 146 -22.45 8.49 -6.12
CA CYS A 146 -21.81 9.21 -7.22
C CYS A 146 -20.27 9.19 -7.16
N HIS A 147 -19.68 9.17 -5.96
CA HIS A 147 -18.23 9.12 -5.78
C HIS A 147 -17.74 7.67 -5.68
N GLY A 148 -16.92 7.26 -6.64
CA GLY A 148 -16.31 5.93 -6.69
C GLY A 148 -14.97 5.84 -5.96
N ASN A 149 -14.33 4.67 -6.08
CA ASN A 149 -13.05 4.37 -5.42
C ASN A 149 -11.89 5.21 -5.95
N ALA A 150 -12.00 5.66 -7.20
CA ALA A 150 -11.08 6.54 -7.89
C ALA A 150 -11.80 7.81 -8.34
N ALA A 151 -11.04 8.85 -8.67
CA ALA A 151 -11.61 10.06 -9.25
C ALA A 151 -12.08 9.79 -10.69
N ASP A 152 -13.20 10.41 -11.08
CA ASP A 152 -13.75 10.35 -12.42
C ASP A 152 -14.01 11.77 -12.94
N GLY A 153 -13.16 12.24 -13.85
CA GLY A 153 -13.20 13.60 -14.38
C GLY A 153 -13.07 14.65 -13.27
N LYS A 154 -14.16 15.39 -13.01
CA LYS A 154 -14.23 16.42 -11.95
C LYS A 154 -14.72 15.86 -10.61
N THR A 155 -15.16 14.61 -10.58
CA THR A 155 -15.68 13.95 -9.39
C THR A 155 -14.51 13.33 -8.62
N PRO A 156 -14.17 13.82 -7.41
CA PRO A 156 -13.13 13.19 -6.59
C PRO A 156 -13.53 11.78 -6.17
N SER A 157 -12.55 10.97 -5.77
CA SER A 157 -12.85 9.67 -5.15
C SER A 157 -13.62 9.85 -3.84
N LEU A 158 -14.37 8.84 -3.44
CA LEU A 158 -15.17 8.83 -2.21
C LEU A 158 -14.34 9.23 -0.99
N ARG A 159 -13.12 8.66 -0.88
CA ARG A 159 -12.19 8.97 0.20
C ARG A 159 -11.81 10.45 0.22
N VAL A 160 -11.54 11.04 -0.94
CA VAL A 160 -11.17 12.45 -1.03
C VAL A 160 -12.39 13.33 -0.73
N ALA A 161 -13.54 13.03 -1.32
CA ALA A 161 -14.78 13.77 -1.09
C ALA A 161 -15.14 13.85 0.40
N VAL A 162 -15.12 12.70 1.10
CA VAL A 162 -15.43 12.63 2.54
C VAL A 162 -14.40 13.40 3.37
N HIS A 163 -13.10 13.17 3.15
CA HIS A 163 -12.07 13.87 3.93
C HIS A 163 -12.11 15.38 3.73
N THR A 164 -12.28 15.85 2.48
CA THR A 164 -12.38 17.28 2.18
C THR A 164 -13.59 17.92 2.87
N ARG A 165 -14.73 17.21 2.96
CA ARG A 165 -15.88 17.74 3.69
C ARG A 165 -15.61 17.84 5.19
N CYS A 166 -15.03 16.79 5.80
CA CYS A 166 -14.67 16.82 7.22
C CYS A 166 -13.61 17.89 7.53
N GLU A 167 -12.61 18.05 6.66
CA GLU A 167 -11.53 19.04 6.80
C GLU A 167 -12.06 20.48 6.82
N THR A 168 -13.19 20.73 6.15
CA THR A 168 -13.81 22.06 6.12
C THR A 168 -14.16 22.58 7.52
N CYS A 169 -14.47 21.68 8.47
CA CYS A 169 -14.78 22.05 9.87
C CYS A 169 -13.71 21.59 10.87
N HIS A 170 -13.05 20.47 10.60
CA HIS A 170 -12.04 19.87 11.48
C HIS A 170 -10.60 20.11 11.00
N SER A 171 -10.31 21.29 10.46
CA SER A 171 -8.98 21.60 9.90
C SER A 171 -7.87 21.38 10.92
N ASP A 172 -8.15 21.61 12.21
CA ASP A 172 -7.26 21.35 13.34
C ASP A 172 -6.85 19.87 13.45
N LEU A 173 -7.77 18.93 13.16
CA LEU A 173 -7.46 17.50 13.14
C LEU A 173 -6.59 17.13 11.93
N TYR A 174 -6.82 17.75 10.78
CA TYR A 174 -6.01 17.51 9.57
C TYR A 174 -4.62 18.15 9.68
N GLU A 175 -4.49 19.31 10.32
CA GLU A 175 -3.21 19.97 10.64
C GLU A 175 -2.32 19.10 11.56
N GLN A 176 -2.95 18.32 12.45
CA GLN A 176 -2.28 17.34 13.31
C GLN A 176 -1.79 16.10 12.54
N LYS A 177 -2.03 16.01 11.23
CA LYS A 177 -1.61 14.92 10.35
C LYS A 177 -2.02 13.56 10.95
N THR A 178 -1.06 12.64 11.06
CA THR A 178 -1.29 11.27 11.56
C THR A 178 -1.86 11.21 12.97
N ALA A 179 -1.62 12.22 13.82
CA ALA A 179 -2.17 12.26 15.17
C ALA A 179 -3.68 12.54 15.18
N GLY A 180 -4.18 13.39 14.26
CA GLY A 180 -5.59 13.74 14.18
C GLY A 180 -6.46 12.70 13.45
N CYS A 181 -5.85 11.82 12.64
CA CYS A 181 -6.57 10.71 11.99
C CYS A 181 -7.30 9.82 13.01
N LYS A 182 -6.68 9.61 14.18
CA LYS A 182 -7.18 8.72 15.22
C LYS A 182 -8.56 9.17 15.74
N THR A 183 -8.78 10.47 15.89
CA THR A 183 -10.02 11.05 16.45
C THR A 183 -11.26 10.64 15.68
N CYS A 184 -11.21 10.68 14.35
CA CYS A 184 -12.36 10.28 13.51
C CYS A 184 -12.43 8.76 13.35
N HIS A 185 -11.29 8.09 13.19
CA HIS A 185 -11.24 6.64 12.97
C HIS A 185 -11.60 5.80 14.20
N GLU A 186 -11.50 6.35 15.42
CA GLU A 186 -12.00 5.71 16.65
C GLU A 186 -13.53 5.82 16.81
N GLN A 187 -14.15 6.84 16.21
CA GLN A 187 -15.59 7.07 16.24
C GLN A 187 -16.34 6.38 15.09
N LEU A 188 -15.64 5.58 14.29
CA LEU A 188 -16.20 4.79 13.19
C LEU A 188 -16.17 3.29 13.58
N PRO A 189 -17.08 2.46 13.03
CA PRO A 189 -17.25 1.05 13.37
C PRO A 189 -15.91 0.34 13.44
N GLY A 190 -15.66 -0.28 14.58
CA GLY A 190 -14.34 -0.75 14.95
C GLY A 190 -14.03 -0.52 16.43
N ALA A 191 -14.82 0.25 17.18
CA ALA A 191 -14.54 0.58 18.59
C ALA A 191 -14.45 -0.62 19.58
N ALA A 192 -14.83 -1.84 19.17
CA ALA A 192 -14.60 -3.07 19.96
C ALA A 192 -13.54 -4.02 19.34
N GLY A 193 -12.86 -3.58 18.28
CA GLY A 193 -11.82 -4.31 17.53
C GLY A 193 -10.75 -3.34 16.96
N PRO A 194 -9.81 -3.77 16.10
CA PRO A 194 -8.83 -2.86 15.52
C PRO A 194 -9.50 -1.80 14.63
N ALA A 195 -8.89 -0.60 14.54
CA ALA A 195 -9.43 0.68 14.06
C ALA A 195 -9.82 0.82 12.56
N GLN A 196 -10.27 -0.25 11.91
CA GLN A 196 -10.84 -0.33 10.56
C GLN A 196 -11.80 -1.53 10.55
N PRO A 197 -12.72 -1.72 9.57
CA PRO A 197 -13.42 -3.00 9.43
C PRO A 197 -12.39 -4.13 9.57
N SER A 198 -12.56 -4.96 10.62
CA SER A 198 -11.67 -6.10 10.80
C SER A 198 -11.76 -6.90 9.53
N CYS A 199 -10.67 -7.51 9.12
CA CYS A 199 -10.64 -8.21 7.87
C CYS A 199 -11.74 -9.30 7.76
N ALA A 200 -12.19 -9.82 8.91
CA ALA A 200 -13.33 -10.74 9.07
C ALA A 200 -14.71 -10.14 8.71
N SER A 201 -14.84 -8.82 8.59
CA SER A 201 -16.11 -8.17 8.20
C SER A 201 -16.48 -8.41 6.72
N CYS A 202 -15.54 -8.87 5.90
CA CYS A 202 -15.77 -9.24 4.50
C CYS A 202 -15.82 -10.76 4.29
N HIS A 203 -15.35 -11.57 5.25
CA HIS A 203 -15.25 -13.03 5.15
C HIS A 203 -15.68 -13.69 6.46
N TYR A 204 -16.99 -13.70 6.73
CA TYR A 204 -17.57 -14.24 7.97
C TYR A 204 -17.39 -15.76 8.16
N ASP A 205 -17.10 -16.52 7.09
CA ASP A 205 -17.11 -17.99 7.10
C ASP A 205 -15.79 -18.67 6.65
N ALA A 206 -14.65 -17.95 6.61
CA ALA A 206 -13.38 -18.53 6.17
C ALA A 206 -12.27 -18.37 7.22
N GLU A 207 -11.72 -19.50 7.68
CA GLU A 207 -10.53 -19.56 8.55
C GLU A 207 -9.21 -19.23 7.80
N ALA A 208 -9.28 -19.05 6.49
CA ALA A 208 -8.11 -18.77 5.64
C ALA A 208 -7.67 -17.29 5.73
N PRO A 209 -6.36 -17.01 5.74
CA PRO A 209 -5.85 -15.64 5.76
C PRO A 209 -6.27 -14.85 4.50
N LEU A 210 -6.64 -13.59 4.75
CA LEU A 210 -7.30 -12.63 3.83
C LEU A 210 -6.61 -12.44 2.50
N LEU A 211 -5.28 -12.38 2.59
CA LEU A 211 -4.35 -12.39 1.51
C LEU A 211 -3.38 -13.53 1.87
N PRO A 212 -2.91 -14.30 0.89
CA PRO A 212 -1.88 -15.28 1.16
C PRO A 212 -0.69 -14.59 1.83
N THR A 213 -0.06 -15.28 2.78
CA THR A 213 1.20 -14.80 3.33
C THR A 213 2.21 -14.64 2.19
N ARG A 214 3.29 -13.90 2.43
CA ARG A 214 4.34 -13.73 1.42
C ARG A 214 4.75 -15.05 0.77
N MET A 215 4.89 -16.10 1.58
CA MET A 215 5.28 -17.42 1.11
C MET A 215 4.22 -18.02 0.18
N ASP A 216 2.97 -18.02 0.61
CA ASP A 216 1.86 -18.59 -0.16
C ASP A 216 1.59 -17.78 -1.44
N ALA A 217 1.79 -16.47 -1.40
CA ALA A 217 1.64 -15.58 -2.55
C ALA A 217 2.67 -15.90 -3.62
N PHE A 218 3.95 -16.04 -3.23
CA PHE A 218 5.00 -16.44 -4.15
C PHE A 218 4.81 -17.86 -4.69
N HIS A 219 4.46 -18.83 -3.83
CA HIS A 219 4.20 -20.19 -4.30
C HIS A 219 3.00 -20.24 -5.25
N GLY A 220 1.89 -19.59 -4.91
CA GLY A 220 0.71 -19.51 -5.76
C GLY A 220 1.01 -18.89 -7.13
N GLN A 221 1.71 -17.75 -7.15
CA GLN A 221 2.04 -17.06 -8.39
C GLN A 221 3.08 -17.83 -9.23
N CYS A 222 4.24 -18.13 -8.65
CA CYS A 222 5.34 -18.73 -9.39
C CYS A 222 5.02 -20.16 -9.83
N MET A 223 4.52 -21.00 -8.91
CA MET A 223 4.20 -22.39 -9.24
C MET A 223 2.98 -22.47 -10.15
N GLY A 224 1.96 -21.64 -9.93
CA GLY A 224 0.76 -21.64 -10.76
C GLY A 224 1.03 -21.25 -12.21
N CYS A 225 1.86 -20.22 -12.45
CA CYS A 225 2.27 -19.85 -13.80
C CYS A 225 3.10 -20.95 -14.48
N HIS A 226 4.06 -21.53 -13.75
CA HIS A 226 4.89 -22.61 -14.27
C HIS A 226 4.10 -23.87 -14.61
N GLU A 227 3.13 -24.23 -13.76
CA GLU A 227 2.23 -25.36 -13.98
C GLU A 227 1.37 -25.12 -15.22
N THR A 228 0.73 -23.95 -15.31
CA THR A 228 -0.14 -23.58 -16.44
C THR A 228 0.63 -23.56 -17.76
N SER A 229 1.86 -23.05 -17.73
CA SER A 229 2.73 -22.96 -18.90
C SER A 229 3.45 -24.28 -19.21
N GLY A 230 3.36 -25.28 -18.31
CA GLY A 230 4.14 -26.53 -18.38
C GLY A 230 5.66 -26.31 -18.40
N ALA A 231 6.12 -25.16 -17.91
CA ALA A 231 7.49 -24.68 -18.04
C ALA A 231 8.00 -24.11 -16.73
N GLY A 232 9.20 -24.50 -16.31
CA GLY A 232 9.81 -24.08 -15.05
C GLY A 232 9.57 -25.06 -13.88
N PRO A 233 10.08 -24.74 -12.68
CA PRO A 233 9.88 -25.57 -11.50
C PRO A 233 8.51 -25.36 -10.85
N PHE A 234 7.75 -26.44 -10.69
CA PHE A 234 6.51 -26.50 -9.90
C PHE A 234 6.36 -27.87 -9.23
N GLY A 235 5.44 -27.98 -8.27
CA GLY A 235 5.19 -29.20 -7.50
C GLY A 235 6.17 -29.49 -6.36
N GLU A 236 5.78 -30.38 -5.46
CA GLU A 236 6.47 -30.68 -4.18
C GLU A 236 7.90 -31.22 -4.35
N LYS A 237 8.25 -31.74 -5.53
CA LYS A 237 9.59 -32.29 -5.82
C LYS A 237 10.56 -31.25 -6.38
N SER A 238 10.12 -30.00 -6.58
CA SER A 238 10.91 -28.96 -7.22
C SER A 238 11.50 -27.93 -6.25
N CYS A 239 11.40 -28.12 -4.92
CA CYS A 239 11.82 -27.13 -3.93
C CYS A 239 13.24 -26.59 -4.15
N SER A 240 14.22 -27.47 -4.40
CA SER A 240 15.62 -27.11 -4.64
C SER A 240 15.90 -26.45 -5.98
N ARG A 241 14.92 -26.46 -6.90
CA ARG A 241 15.00 -25.74 -8.18
C ARG A 241 14.61 -24.27 -8.03
N CYS A 242 13.92 -23.92 -6.94
CA CYS A 242 13.56 -22.55 -6.58
C CYS A 242 14.48 -22.01 -5.48
N HIS A 243 14.70 -22.81 -4.43
CA HIS A 243 15.48 -22.42 -3.24
C HIS A 243 16.92 -22.90 -3.36
N THR A 244 17.85 -21.96 -3.41
CA THR A 244 19.29 -22.23 -3.30
C THR A 244 19.66 -22.33 -1.83
N ARG A 245 20.24 -23.47 -1.42
CA ARG A 245 20.81 -23.66 -0.08
C ARG A 245 22.23 -23.13 0.04
#